data_AF-A0A2V2UZ37-F1
#
_entry.id   AF-A0A2V2UZ37-F1
#
_cell.length_a   1.000
_cell.length_b   1.000
_cell.length_c   1.000
_cell.angle_alpha   90.00
_cell.angle_beta   90.00
_cell.angle_gamma   90.00
#
_symmetry.space_group_name_H-M   'P 1'
#
loop_
_entity.id
_entity.type
_entity.pdbx_description
1 polymer ?
#
loop_
_entity_poly.entity_id
_entity_poly.type
_entity_poly.pdbx_seq_one_letter_code
_entity_poly.pdbx_strand_id
1 'polypeptide(L)'
;MQASGRYVMMERAVRNEVDMEEDVHKLYENGVDTLLNWLVAAAEVTASVHKLTKHSLDAALQEARNRMTTIAAMKMEGYYESVYSARWYHVVEVSGGEGTGMEAKEGKPIHSWNYKKVGDTFEKDDGVRESGEVPPRLMVLTSDKGWPYTLNLLRGAGNDFFINCEVDRVWQIVERDLTEWFSNFDLTLNSSPLPRLLIGTPGIGKSMAAGSYLLYQLLHYDVEELQVVVHCFGSKMYVFEKTTKIVTRYSDEDMCISELRNLRERGMKGYIIYDVAKKGTPPLRHFAPSTGWGMIVVSSPNLDNYD
;
A
#
# COMPACT_ATOMS: atom_id res chain seq x y z
N MET A 1 -47.39 7.41 31.91
CA MET A 1 -46.05 7.32 32.56
C MET A 1 -44.93 7.26 31.51
N GLN A 2 -44.75 8.30 30.67
CA GLN A 2 -43.65 8.38 29.68
C GLN A 2 -42.88 9.71 29.75
N ALA A 3 -43.47 10.75 30.34
CA ALA A 3 -42.82 12.05 30.52
C ALA A 3 -41.69 12.04 31.57
N SER A 4 -41.82 11.21 32.61
CA SER A 4 -40.84 11.10 33.71
C SER A 4 -39.47 10.56 33.26
N GLY A 5 -39.43 9.63 32.30
CA GLY A 5 -38.16 9.10 31.78
C GLY A 5 -37.36 10.09 30.93
N ARG A 6 -38.04 10.99 30.19
CA ARG A 6 -37.37 12.05 29.41
C ARG A 6 -36.78 13.13 30.30
N TYR A 7 -37.47 13.47 31.39
CA TYR A 7 -36.99 14.46 32.36
C TYR A 7 -35.73 13.98 33.08
N VAL A 8 -35.71 12.71 33.51
CA VAL A 8 -34.54 12.08 34.16
C VAL A 8 -33.33 11.99 33.23
N MET A 9 -33.53 11.73 31.92
CA MET A 9 -32.46 11.73 30.92
C MET A 9 -31.87 13.13 30.72
N MET A 10 -32.73 14.16 30.70
CA MET A 10 -32.33 15.55 30.50
C MET A 10 -31.61 16.09 31.75
N GLU A 11 -32.09 15.77 32.95
CA GLU A 11 -31.39 16.09 34.21
C GLU A 11 -30.03 15.39 34.31
N ARG A 12 -29.91 14.15 33.83
CA ARG A 12 -28.63 13.43 33.81
C ARG A 12 -27.65 14.03 32.80
N ALA A 13 -28.14 14.45 31.64
CA ALA A 13 -27.32 15.12 30.63
C ALA A 13 -26.81 16.49 31.13
N VAL A 14 -27.70 17.31 31.70
CA VAL A 14 -27.34 18.62 32.28
C VAL A 14 -26.35 18.45 33.44
N ARG A 15 -26.53 17.44 34.31
CA ARG A 15 -25.59 17.16 35.38
C ARG A 15 -24.21 16.75 34.86
N ASN A 16 -24.15 15.87 33.86
CA ASN A 16 -22.88 15.50 33.24
C ASN A 16 -22.19 16.70 32.59
N GLU A 17 -22.95 17.64 32.00
CA GLU A 17 -22.42 18.86 31.39
C GLU A 17 -21.83 19.83 32.43
N VAL A 18 -22.55 20.04 33.54
CA VAL A 18 -22.07 20.85 34.68
C VAL A 18 -20.84 20.21 35.34
N ASP A 19 -20.83 18.89 35.53
CA ASP A 19 -19.69 18.16 36.11
C ASP A 19 -18.43 18.27 35.21
N MET A 20 -18.62 18.25 33.87
CA MET A 20 -17.53 18.45 32.92
C MET A 20 -16.99 19.88 32.92
N GLU A 21 -17.85 20.90 33.05
CA GLU A 21 -17.42 22.31 33.12
C GLU A 21 -16.64 22.61 34.41
N GLU A 22 -17.05 22.04 35.55
CA GLU A 22 -16.33 22.14 36.83
C GLU A 22 -14.96 21.47 36.76
N ASP A 23 -14.87 20.28 36.15
CA ASP A 23 -13.62 19.56 35.96
C ASP A 23 -12.66 20.32 35.03
N VAL A 24 -13.18 20.95 33.96
CA VAL A 24 -12.38 21.79 33.05
C VAL A 24 -11.79 22.98 33.80
N HIS A 25 -12.59 23.64 34.66
CA HIS A 25 -12.11 24.76 35.44
C HIS A 25 -11.00 24.35 36.43
N LYS A 26 -11.20 23.25 37.17
CA LYS A 26 -10.18 22.70 38.08
C LYS A 26 -8.89 22.32 37.38
N LEU A 27 -8.99 21.69 36.21
CA LEU A 27 -7.82 21.33 35.41
C LEU A 27 -7.07 22.57 34.95
N TYR A 28 -7.78 23.60 34.47
CA TYR A 28 -7.19 24.84 34.02
C TYR A 28 -6.49 25.62 35.14
N GLU A 29 -7.09 25.73 36.33
CA GLU A 29 -6.47 26.36 37.51
C GLU A 29 -5.18 25.64 37.96
N ASN A 30 -5.09 24.34 37.72
CA ASN A 30 -3.91 23.53 38.03
C ASN A 30 -2.91 23.42 36.85
N GLY A 31 -3.09 24.23 35.79
CA GLY A 31 -2.19 24.27 34.64
C GLY A 31 -2.28 23.03 33.73
N VAL A 32 -3.36 22.26 33.82
CA VAL A 32 -3.62 21.08 32.98
C VAL A 32 -4.50 21.47 31.78
N ASP A 33 -3.87 22.06 30.77
CA ASP A 33 -4.48 22.49 29.51
C ASP A 33 -4.22 21.53 28.33
N THR A 34 -3.36 20.50 28.54
CA THR A 34 -3.01 19.49 27.52
C THR A 34 -2.98 18.08 28.10
N LEU A 35 -3.08 17.05 27.23
CA LEU A 35 -2.92 15.64 27.63
C LEU A 35 -1.52 15.33 28.20
N LEU A 36 -0.50 16.09 27.81
CA LEU A 36 0.85 15.99 28.38
C LEU A 36 0.87 16.50 29.82
N ASN A 37 0.19 17.61 30.08
CA ASN A 37 0.06 18.15 31.43
C ASN A 37 -0.81 17.24 32.31
N TRP A 38 -1.82 16.58 31.74
CA TRP A 38 -2.59 15.53 32.42
C TRP A 38 -1.72 14.33 32.80
N LEU A 39 -0.83 13.90 31.90
CA LEU A 39 0.08 12.79 32.13
C LEU A 39 1.03 13.03 33.33
N VAL A 40 1.49 14.27 33.51
CA VAL A 40 2.44 14.66 34.57
C VAL A 40 1.77 15.34 35.77
N ALA A 41 0.43 15.41 35.77
CA ALA A 41 -0.32 16.06 36.84
C ALA A 41 -0.11 15.36 38.18
N ALA A 42 -0.06 16.15 39.26
CA ALA A 42 0.04 15.63 40.61
C ALA A 42 -1.18 14.76 40.95
N ALA A 43 -0.99 13.74 41.79
CA ALA A 43 -2.05 12.81 42.17
C ALA A 43 -3.29 13.53 42.76
N GLU A 44 -3.06 14.62 43.51
CA GLU A 44 -4.10 15.49 44.07
C GLU A 44 -4.98 16.13 42.98
N VAL A 45 -4.37 16.60 41.89
CA VAL A 45 -5.07 17.18 40.72
C VAL A 45 -5.85 16.11 39.97
N THR A 46 -5.30 14.91 39.80
CA THR A 46 -6.03 13.80 39.15
C THR A 46 -7.13 13.19 40.01
N ALA A 47 -7.17 13.51 41.31
CA ALA A 47 -8.16 13.04 42.27
C ALA A 47 -9.31 14.05 42.48
N SER A 48 -9.10 15.32 42.13
CA SER A 48 -10.11 16.39 42.23
C SER A 48 -11.15 16.39 41.10
N VAL A 49 -10.86 15.67 40.02
CA VAL A 49 -11.67 15.52 38.80
C VAL A 49 -12.64 14.34 38.93
N HIS A 50 -13.84 14.47 38.34
CA HIS A 50 -14.81 13.38 38.36
C HIS A 50 -14.30 12.14 37.63
N LYS A 51 -14.73 10.97 38.13
CA LYS A 51 -14.31 9.66 37.63
C LYS A 51 -14.55 9.47 36.12
N LEU A 52 -15.63 10.04 35.58
CA LEU A 52 -15.94 9.96 34.15
C LEU A 52 -14.91 10.72 33.31
N THR A 53 -14.59 11.95 33.70
CA THR A 53 -13.61 12.81 33.03
C THR A 53 -12.21 12.21 33.13
N LYS A 54 -11.84 11.70 34.31
CA LYS A 54 -10.59 10.95 34.53
C LYS A 54 -10.46 9.76 33.58
N HIS A 55 -11.48 8.89 33.52
CA HIS A 55 -11.48 7.74 32.61
C HIS A 55 -11.36 8.16 31.13
N SER A 56 -11.97 9.30 30.76
CA SER A 56 -11.95 9.79 29.38
C SER A 56 -10.56 10.36 29.01
N LEU A 57 -9.92 11.10 29.92
CA LEU A 57 -8.56 11.60 29.74
C LEU A 57 -7.52 10.47 29.72
N ASP A 58 -7.65 9.48 30.60
CA ASP A 58 -6.78 8.30 30.62
C ASP A 58 -6.93 7.46 29.35
N ALA A 59 -8.16 7.30 28.85
CA ALA A 59 -8.43 6.64 27.57
C ALA A 59 -7.84 7.41 26.38
N ALA A 60 -7.99 8.74 26.36
CA ALA A 60 -7.41 9.60 25.32
C ALA A 60 -5.87 9.58 25.34
N LEU A 61 -5.26 9.57 26.53
CA LEU A 61 -3.82 9.44 26.71
C LEU A 61 -3.31 8.06 26.25
N GLN A 62 -4.04 7.00 26.56
CA GLN A 62 -3.71 5.65 26.12
C GLN A 62 -3.86 5.49 24.60
N GLU A 63 -4.89 6.08 23.99
CA GLU A 63 -5.07 6.14 22.54
C GLU A 63 -3.94 6.95 21.88
N ALA A 64 -3.55 8.10 22.44
CA ALA A 64 -2.42 8.89 21.96
C ALA A 64 -1.10 8.12 22.04
N ARG A 65 -0.87 7.35 23.11
CA ARG A 65 0.29 6.46 23.24
C ARG A 65 0.27 5.30 22.25
N ASN A 66 -0.89 4.69 22.01
CA ASN A 66 -1.04 3.64 21.02
C ASN A 66 -0.76 4.17 19.62
N ARG A 67 -1.23 5.39 19.29
CA ARG A 67 -0.84 6.11 18.08
C ARG A 67 0.67 6.33 18.05
N MET A 68 1.27 6.89 19.09
CA MET A 68 2.72 7.15 19.16
C MET A 68 3.57 5.87 19.01
N THR A 69 3.10 4.73 19.51
CA THR A 69 3.74 3.41 19.35
C THR A 69 3.56 2.84 17.94
N THR A 70 2.49 3.25 17.24
CA THR A 70 2.19 2.91 15.84
C THR A 70 2.86 3.89 14.85
N ILE A 71 3.25 5.07 15.31
CA ILE A 71 3.84 6.18 14.54
C ILE A 71 5.31 5.91 14.20
N ALA A 72 6.03 5.00 14.85
CA ALA A 72 7.42 4.75 14.46
C ALA A 72 7.51 4.02 13.10
N ALA A 73 8.26 4.62 12.16
CA ALA A 73 8.71 3.94 10.95
C ALA A 73 9.36 2.60 11.32
N MET A 74 8.85 1.50 10.77
CA MET A 74 9.29 0.16 11.13
C MET A 74 10.22 -0.40 10.05
N LYS A 75 11.48 -0.64 10.41
CA LYS A 75 12.42 -1.38 9.54
C LYS A 75 11.98 -2.84 9.45
N MET A 76 11.78 -3.34 8.24
CA MET A 76 11.31 -4.70 7.96
C MET A 76 12.50 -5.60 7.62
N GLU A 77 13.23 -6.01 8.67
CA GLU A 77 14.45 -6.83 8.55
C GLU A 77 14.21 -8.07 7.67
N GLY A 78 15.05 -8.28 6.64
CA GLY A 78 14.97 -9.41 5.70
C GLY A 78 13.74 -9.41 4.76
N TYR A 79 12.91 -8.37 4.77
CA TYR A 79 11.76 -8.29 3.86
C TYR A 79 12.16 -7.97 2.42
N TYR A 80 13.18 -7.14 2.22
CA TYR A 80 13.75 -6.88 0.89
C TYR A 80 14.14 -8.19 0.20
N GLU A 81 14.99 -8.97 0.87
CA GLU A 81 15.52 -10.23 0.31
C GLU A 81 14.43 -11.28 0.08
N SER A 82 13.39 -11.30 0.92
CA SER A 82 12.24 -12.19 0.74
C SER A 82 11.45 -11.88 -0.53
N VAL A 83 11.21 -10.60 -0.82
CA VAL A 83 10.49 -10.16 -2.01
C VAL A 83 11.38 -10.30 -3.26
N TYR A 84 12.64 -9.88 -3.16
CA TYR A 84 13.61 -9.94 -4.25
C TYR A 84 13.90 -11.40 -4.66
N SER A 85 14.06 -12.30 -3.70
CA SER A 85 14.36 -13.72 -3.95
C SER A 85 13.09 -14.58 -4.08
N ALA A 86 11.94 -13.98 -4.40
CA ALA A 86 10.69 -14.71 -4.53
C ALA A 86 10.81 -15.85 -5.57
N ARG A 87 10.28 -17.02 -5.21
CA ARG A 87 10.38 -18.24 -6.02
C ARG A 87 9.36 -18.23 -7.14
N TRP A 88 9.79 -18.65 -8.31
CA TRP A 88 8.96 -18.77 -9.49
C TRP A 88 8.39 -20.17 -9.64
N TYR A 89 7.13 -20.24 -10.05
CA TYR A 89 6.51 -21.43 -10.60
C TYR A 89 5.66 -21.04 -11.81
N HIS A 90 5.35 -22.00 -12.68
CA HIS A 90 4.47 -21.76 -13.81
C HIS A 90 3.64 -22.98 -14.16
N VAL A 91 2.48 -22.75 -14.75
CA VAL A 91 1.53 -23.78 -15.18
C VAL A 91 1.49 -23.80 -16.70
N VAL A 92 1.72 -24.97 -17.27
CA VAL A 92 1.62 -25.22 -18.72
C VAL A 92 0.51 -26.22 -19.01
N GLU A 93 -0.03 -26.14 -20.22
CA GLU A 93 -0.98 -27.12 -20.73
C GLU A 93 -0.22 -28.31 -21.33
N VAL A 94 -0.65 -29.52 -20.97
CA VAL A 94 -0.06 -30.77 -21.47
C VAL A 94 -0.93 -31.28 -22.61
N SER A 95 -0.36 -31.34 -23.82
CA SER A 95 -0.99 -31.95 -24.99
C SER A 95 -0.72 -33.46 -25.00
N GLY A 96 -1.78 -34.30 -25.03
CA GLY A 96 -1.60 -35.75 -25.27
C GLY A 96 -2.55 -36.75 -24.58
N GLY A 97 -3.64 -36.33 -23.94
CA GLY A 97 -4.62 -37.25 -23.31
C GLY A 97 -6.09 -36.85 -23.54
N GLU A 98 -7.04 -37.72 -23.15
CA GLU A 98 -8.47 -37.39 -23.08
C GLU A 98 -8.72 -36.36 -21.96
N GLY A 99 -8.46 -35.08 -22.26
CA GLY A 99 -8.69 -33.96 -21.36
C GLY A 99 -7.61 -32.87 -21.45
N THR A 100 -7.97 -31.64 -21.04
CA THR A 100 -7.01 -30.54 -20.89
C THR A 100 -6.23 -30.72 -19.58
N GLY A 101 -5.08 -31.40 -19.64
CA GLY A 101 -4.17 -31.55 -18.51
C GLY A 101 -3.36 -30.28 -18.25
N MET A 102 -3.15 -29.94 -16.98
CA MET A 102 -2.26 -28.84 -16.56
C MET A 102 -1.13 -29.39 -15.69
N GLU A 103 0.10 -28.93 -15.95
CA GLU A 103 1.30 -29.29 -15.19
C GLU A 103 1.92 -28.05 -14.57
N ALA A 104 2.20 -28.11 -13.26
CA ALA A 104 2.93 -27.06 -12.54
C ALA A 104 4.43 -27.39 -12.52
N LYS A 105 5.24 -26.42 -12.92
CA LYS A 105 6.70 -26.52 -13.02
C LYS A 105 7.35 -25.46 -12.14
N GLU A 106 8.45 -25.83 -11.52
CA GLU A 106 9.30 -24.90 -10.77
C GLU A 106 10.14 -24.05 -11.72
N GLY A 107 10.40 -22.80 -11.34
CA GLY A 107 11.18 -21.83 -12.09
C GLY A 107 10.33 -20.91 -12.97
N LYS A 108 11.01 -19.89 -13.53
CA LYS A 108 10.41 -18.97 -14.50
C LYS A 108 10.23 -19.72 -15.83
N PRO A 109 9.10 -19.53 -16.54
CA PRO A 109 8.89 -20.21 -17.82
C PRO A 109 9.93 -19.75 -18.85
N ILE A 110 10.31 -20.67 -19.73
CA ILE A 110 11.27 -20.42 -20.82
C ILE A 110 10.65 -19.46 -21.86
N HIS A 111 9.35 -19.62 -22.13
CA HIS A 111 8.61 -18.80 -23.08
C HIS A 111 7.64 -17.88 -22.34
N SER A 112 7.61 -16.60 -22.71
CA SER A 112 6.63 -15.63 -22.22
C SER A 112 5.40 -15.54 -23.14
N TRP A 113 4.38 -14.77 -22.72
CA TRP A 113 3.31 -14.37 -23.64
C TRP A 113 3.86 -13.43 -24.72
N ASN A 114 3.26 -13.50 -25.90
CA ASN A 114 3.56 -12.60 -27.01
C ASN A 114 2.50 -11.49 -27.07
N TYR A 115 2.95 -10.26 -27.34
CA TYR A 115 2.09 -9.08 -27.43
C TYR A 115 2.33 -8.37 -28.75
N LYS A 116 1.27 -7.83 -29.35
CA LYS A 116 1.38 -7.01 -30.56
C LYS A 116 2.06 -5.68 -30.23
N LYS A 117 2.97 -5.23 -31.10
CA LYS A 117 3.67 -3.95 -30.97
C LYS A 117 2.76 -2.72 -30.85
N VAL A 118 1.55 -2.79 -31.43
CA VAL A 118 0.57 -1.71 -31.36
C VAL A 118 -0.57 -2.12 -30.42
N GLY A 119 -0.74 -1.35 -29.35
CA GLY A 119 -1.80 -1.55 -28.36
C GLY A 119 -1.53 -2.63 -27.30
N ASP A 120 -0.37 -3.30 -27.35
CA ASP A 120 0.05 -4.36 -26.41
C ASP A 120 -1.02 -5.43 -26.19
N THR A 121 -1.78 -5.75 -27.25
CA THR A 121 -2.83 -6.77 -27.18
C THR A 121 -2.21 -8.16 -27.22
N PHE A 122 -2.72 -9.06 -26.37
CA PHE A 122 -2.23 -10.45 -26.33
C PHE A 122 -2.40 -11.10 -27.71
N GLU A 123 -1.29 -11.58 -28.26
CA GLU A 123 -1.28 -12.28 -29.54
C GLU A 123 -1.53 -13.77 -29.26
N LYS A 124 -2.80 -14.15 -29.39
CA LYS A 124 -3.21 -15.55 -29.43
C LYS A 124 -2.80 -16.14 -30.78
N ASP A 125 -1.60 -16.70 -30.83
CA ASP A 125 -1.20 -17.52 -31.97
C ASP A 125 -1.81 -18.92 -31.79
N ASP A 126 -3.08 -19.05 -32.17
CA ASP A 126 -3.93 -20.23 -31.96
C ASP A 126 -3.73 -21.31 -33.05
N GLY A 127 -2.87 -21.06 -34.05
CA GLY A 127 -2.82 -21.84 -35.29
C GLY A 127 -1.67 -22.85 -35.42
N VAL A 128 -0.46 -22.56 -34.92
CA VAL A 128 0.73 -23.41 -35.15
C VAL A 128 1.74 -23.18 -34.01
N ARG A 129 1.51 -23.76 -32.83
CA ARG A 129 2.58 -23.89 -31.83
C ARG A 129 2.96 -25.35 -31.70
N GLU A 130 4.22 -25.65 -31.99
CA GLU A 130 4.77 -26.98 -31.80
C GLU A 130 4.70 -27.37 -30.32
N SER A 131 4.40 -28.65 -30.08
CA SER A 131 4.30 -29.25 -28.75
C SER A 131 5.63 -29.10 -28.00
N GLY A 132 5.73 -28.10 -27.12
CA GLY A 132 6.95 -27.78 -26.36
C GLY A 132 7.17 -26.27 -26.14
N GLU A 133 6.62 -25.42 -27.02
CA GLU A 133 6.75 -23.94 -26.96
C GLU A 133 5.49 -23.25 -26.44
N VAL A 134 4.70 -23.95 -25.63
CA VAL A 134 3.42 -23.43 -25.14
C VAL A 134 3.71 -22.39 -24.05
N PRO A 135 3.27 -21.12 -24.21
CA PRO A 135 3.43 -20.12 -23.17
C PRO A 135 2.70 -20.57 -21.90
N PRO A 136 3.13 -20.10 -20.72
CA PRO A 136 2.45 -20.41 -19.48
C PRO A 136 0.97 -20.02 -19.56
N ARG A 137 0.10 -20.84 -18.99
CA ARG A 137 -1.28 -20.46 -18.69
C ARG A 137 -1.31 -19.51 -17.49
N LEU A 138 -0.40 -19.71 -16.55
CA LEU A 138 -0.27 -18.94 -15.32
C LEU A 138 1.18 -18.99 -14.82
N MET A 139 1.69 -17.90 -14.25
CA MET A 139 2.91 -17.92 -13.44
C MET A 139 2.57 -17.63 -11.99
N VAL A 140 3.44 -18.02 -11.06
CA VAL A 140 3.27 -17.86 -9.62
C VAL A 140 4.56 -17.32 -9.05
N LEU A 141 4.43 -16.34 -8.15
CA LEU A 141 5.54 -15.84 -7.34
C LEU A 141 5.24 -16.04 -5.86
N THR A 142 6.20 -16.61 -5.16
CA THR A 142 6.11 -16.96 -3.73
C THR A 142 7.20 -16.24 -2.94
N SER A 143 6.80 -15.41 -1.98
CA SER A 143 7.71 -14.74 -1.04
C SER A 143 7.52 -15.30 0.37
N ASP A 144 8.59 -15.71 1.05
CA ASP A 144 8.48 -16.37 2.36
C ASP A 144 7.85 -15.47 3.45
N LYS A 145 8.07 -14.15 3.36
CA LYS A 145 7.44 -13.13 4.21
C LYS A 145 6.19 -12.50 3.60
N GLY A 146 5.73 -13.02 2.46
CA GLY A 146 4.59 -12.51 1.73
C GLY A 146 4.86 -11.19 0.99
N TRP A 147 3.77 -10.48 0.70
CA TRP A 147 3.71 -9.26 -0.09
C TRP A 147 3.02 -8.13 0.68
N PRO A 148 3.15 -6.85 0.26
CA PRO A 148 2.57 -5.73 0.99
C PRO A 148 1.06 -5.89 1.28
N TYR A 149 0.29 -6.47 0.35
CA TYR A 149 -1.13 -6.75 0.58
C TYR A 149 -1.37 -7.84 1.63
N THR A 150 -0.55 -8.91 1.66
CA THR A 150 -0.69 -10.02 2.63
C THR A 150 -0.45 -9.56 4.06
N LEU A 151 0.52 -8.65 4.26
CA LEU A 151 0.85 -8.07 5.57
C LEU A 151 -0.27 -7.18 6.14
N ASN A 152 -1.25 -6.85 5.31
CA ASN A 152 -2.38 -5.99 5.66
C ASN A 152 -3.67 -6.78 5.94
N LEU A 153 -3.67 -8.10 5.72
CA LEU A 153 -4.80 -8.98 6.00
C LEU A 153 -4.58 -9.71 7.35
N LEU A 154 -5.60 -9.68 8.21
CA LEU A 154 -5.62 -10.39 9.51
C LEU A 154 -5.64 -11.91 9.29
N ARG A 155 -4.45 -12.52 9.13
CA ARG A 155 -4.21 -13.96 8.91
C ARG A 155 -4.87 -14.55 7.65
N GLY A 156 -4.13 -15.37 6.92
CA GLY A 156 -4.70 -16.31 5.95
C GLY A 156 -4.62 -15.91 4.46
N ALA A 157 -3.95 -14.81 4.12
CA ALA A 157 -3.54 -14.60 2.73
C ALA A 157 -2.30 -15.46 2.45
N GLY A 158 -2.33 -16.25 1.38
CA GLY A 158 -1.18 -17.02 0.93
C GLY A 158 0.00 -16.11 0.56
N ASN A 159 1.20 -16.66 0.66
CA ASN A 159 2.45 -16.01 0.26
C ASN A 159 2.65 -15.95 -1.27
N ASP A 160 1.67 -16.48 -2.00
CA ASP A 160 1.68 -16.68 -3.43
C ASP A 160 0.68 -15.76 -4.11
N PHE A 161 1.03 -15.25 -5.28
CA PHE A 161 0.06 -14.65 -6.20
C PHE A 161 0.27 -15.15 -7.62
N PHE A 162 -0.78 -15.03 -8.42
CA PHE A 162 -0.83 -15.54 -9.78
C PHE A 162 -0.67 -14.41 -10.80
N ILE A 163 0.10 -14.68 -11.85
CA ILE A 163 0.36 -13.79 -12.97
C ILE A 163 -0.24 -14.43 -14.21
N ASN A 164 -1.16 -13.72 -14.85
CA ASN A 164 -1.67 -14.06 -16.17
C ASN A 164 -1.14 -13.08 -17.22
N CYS A 165 -1.52 -13.28 -18.48
CA CYS A 165 -1.09 -12.41 -19.57
C CYS A 165 -1.50 -10.94 -19.38
N GLU A 166 -2.60 -10.63 -18.70
CA GLU A 166 -3.02 -9.24 -18.46
C GLU A 166 -2.17 -8.57 -17.38
N VAL A 167 -1.79 -9.30 -16.33
CA VAL A 167 -0.87 -8.82 -15.30
C VAL A 167 0.52 -8.61 -15.90
N ASP A 168 0.98 -9.53 -16.74
CA ASP A 168 2.28 -9.39 -17.40
C ASP A 168 2.31 -8.21 -18.38
N ARG A 169 1.22 -8.00 -19.12
CA ARG A 169 1.03 -6.84 -20.00
C ARG A 169 1.13 -5.51 -19.26
N VAL A 170 0.61 -5.42 -18.03
CA VAL A 170 0.77 -4.20 -17.22
C VAL A 170 2.24 -3.90 -16.98
N TRP A 171 3.05 -4.92 -16.66
CA TRP A 171 4.49 -4.75 -16.54
C TRP A 171 5.12 -4.30 -17.87
N GLN A 172 4.78 -4.94 -18.99
CA GLN A 172 5.33 -4.55 -20.31
C GLN A 172 5.09 -3.07 -20.64
N ILE A 173 3.90 -2.54 -20.30
CA ILE A 173 3.59 -1.12 -20.49
C ILE A 173 4.46 -0.24 -19.59
N VAL A 174 4.60 -0.60 -18.31
CA VAL A 174 5.41 0.16 -17.34
C VAL A 174 6.90 0.12 -17.72
N GLU A 175 7.40 -1.04 -18.13
CA GLU A 175 8.78 -1.23 -18.58
C GLU A 175 9.10 -0.36 -19.81
N ARG A 176 8.18 -0.29 -20.78
CA ARG A 176 8.33 0.61 -21.94
C ARG A 176 8.38 2.08 -21.51
N ASP A 177 7.51 2.51 -20.60
CA ASP A 177 7.50 3.90 -20.13
C ASP A 177 8.78 4.26 -19.39
N LEU A 178 9.30 3.34 -18.57
CA LEU A 178 10.59 3.51 -17.90
C LEU A 178 11.74 3.59 -18.90
N THR A 179 11.77 2.69 -19.89
CA THR A 179 12.79 2.68 -20.94
C THR A 179 12.80 3.98 -21.72
N GLU A 180 11.63 4.47 -22.15
CA GLU A 180 11.49 5.75 -22.86
C GLU A 180 11.93 6.93 -22.00
N TRP A 181 11.58 6.91 -20.71
CA TRP A 181 11.94 7.96 -19.77
C TRP A 181 13.44 8.04 -19.51
N PHE A 182 14.09 6.90 -19.26
CA PHE A 182 15.54 6.86 -19.00
C PHE A 182 16.37 7.10 -20.26
N SER A 183 15.91 6.64 -21.43
CA SER A 183 16.60 6.89 -22.71
C SER A 183 16.66 8.37 -23.09
N ASN A 184 15.71 9.18 -22.62
CA ASN A 184 15.62 10.60 -22.92
C ASN A 184 16.11 11.49 -21.77
N PHE A 185 16.60 10.93 -20.67
CA PHE A 185 16.77 11.62 -19.38
C PHE A 185 17.71 12.84 -19.42
N ASP A 186 18.66 12.85 -20.36
CA ASP A 186 19.60 13.96 -20.58
C ASP A 186 18.96 15.20 -21.24
N LEU A 187 17.72 15.08 -21.72
CA LEU A 187 16.95 16.21 -22.24
C LEU A 187 16.32 16.99 -21.07
N THR A 188 16.63 18.28 -20.99
CA THR A 188 16.15 19.23 -19.97
C THR A 188 14.61 19.38 -19.88
N LEU A 189 13.86 18.65 -20.70
CA LEU A 189 12.40 18.67 -20.80
C LEU A 189 11.72 17.39 -20.28
N ASN A 190 12.45 16.43 -19.72
CA ASN A 190 11.86 15.16 -19.32
C ASN A 190 11.00 15.27 -18.06
N SER A 191 9.68 15.37 -18.28
CA SER A 191 8.67 15.02 -17.29
C SER A 191 8.86 13.57 -16.82
N SER A 192 8.42 13.28 -15.60
CA SER A 192 8.21 11.92 -15.09
C SER A 192 7.58 10.99 -16.14
N PRO A 193 7.80 9.67 -16.10
CA PRO A 193 7.09 8.76 -17.00
C PRO A 193 5.59 8.95 -16.82
N LEU A 194 4.83 8.73 -17.89
CA LEU A 194 3.39 8.95 -17.92
C LEU A 194 2.71 8.30 -16.70
N PRO A 195 2.00 9.08 -15.85
CA PRO A 195 1.25 8.50 -14.76
C PRO A 195 0.24 7.48 -15.30
N ARG A 196 0.29 6.24 -14.80
CA ARG A 196 -0.60 5.16 -15.24
C ARG A 196 -1.72 4.94 -14.23
N LEU A 197 -2.89 4.58 -14.75
CA LEU A 197 -4.02 4.14 -13.95
C LEU A 197 -4.45 2.75 -14.42
N LEU A 198 -4.34 1.76 -13.53
CA LEU A 198 -4.84 0.41 -13.74
C LEU A 198 -6.25 0.29 -13.17
N ILE A 199 -7.22 0.17 -14.07
CA ILE A 199 -8.64 0.01 -13.74
C ILE A 199 -9.06 -1.43 -14.01
N GLY A 200 -9.85 -2.00 -13.10
CA GLY A 200 -10.55 -3.25 -13.37
C GLY A 200 -11.49 -3.63 -12.24
N THR A 201 -12.41 -4.54 -12.50
CA THR A 201 -13.51 -4.89 -11.58
C THR A 201 -13.03 -5.10 -10.13
N PRO A 202 -13.76 -4.59 -9.11
CA PRO A 202 -13.46 -4.93 -7.72
C PRO A 202 -13.32 -6.44 -7.51
N GLY A 203 -12.35 -6.88 -6.72
CA GLY A 203 -12.14 -8.31 -6.42
C GLY A 203 -11.41 -9.13 -7.50
N ILE A 204 -11.12 -8.58 -8.69
CA ILE A 204 -10.40 -9.31 -9.76
C ILE A 204 -8.91 -9.57 -9.48
N GLY A 205 -8.42 -9.18 -8.29
CA GLY A 205 -7.04 -9.46 -7.88
C GLY A 205 -5.98 -8.45 -8.35
N LYS A 206 -6.34 -7.22 -8.76
CA LYS A 206 -5.37 -6.20 -9.24
C LYS A 206 -4.28 -5.90 -8.22
N SER A 207 -4.68 -5.56 -7.01
CA SER A 207 -3.82 -5.28 -5.85
C SER A 207 -2.86 -6.44 -5.55
N MET A 208 -3.45 -7.65 -5.46
CA MET A 208 -2.74 -8.88 -5.13
C MET A 208 -1.77 -9.30 -6.23
N ALA A 209 -2.19 -9.28 -7.50
CA ALA A 209 -1.41 -9.77 -8.62
C ALA A 209 -0.57 -8.67 -9.28
N ALA A 210 -1.20 -7.64 -9.87
CA ALA A 210 -0.48 -6.59 -10.57
C ALA A 210 0.38 -5.74 -9.64
N GLY A 211 -0.13 -5.33 -8.47
CA GLY A 211 0.66 -4.56 -7.49
C GLY A 211 1.90 -5.31 -7.01
N SER A 212 1.76 -6.60 -6.69
CA SER A 212 2.89 -7.43 -6.25
C SER A 212 3.86 -7.75 -7.39
N TYR A 213 3.35 -8.01 -8.60
CA TYR A 213 4.20 -8.28 -9.76
C TYR A 213 5.02 -7.06 -10.16
N LEU A 214 4.40 -5.88 -10.20
CA LEU A 214 5.09 -4.62 -10.44
C LEU A 214 6.17 -4.38 -9.39
N LEU A 215 5.88 -4.61 -8.11
CA LEU A 215 6.88 -4.47 -7.05
C LEU A 215 8.07 -5.40 -7.32
N TYR A 216 7.82 -6.68 -7.60
CA TYR A 216 8.88 -7.64 -7.90
C TYR A 216 9.75 -7.17 -9.07
N GLN A 217 9.12 -6.77 -10.18
CA GLN A 217 9.82 -6.35 -11.39
C GLN A 217 10.61 -5.06 -11.21
N LEU A 218 10.05 -4.05 -10.53
CA LEU A 218 10.74 -2.78 -10.26
C LEU A 218 11.96 -2.95 -9.33
N LEU A 219 11.91 -3.91 -8.40
CA LEU A 219 13.06 -4.27 -7.58
C LEU A 219 14.18 -4.92 -8.38
N HIS A 220 13.85 -5.61 -9.48
CA HIS A 220 14.80 -6.22 -10.40
C HIS A 220 15.24 -5.29 -11.54
N TYR A 221 14.58 -4.15 -11.72
CA TYR A 221 14.99 -3.11 -12.65
C TYR A 221 16.37 -2.55 -12.27
N ASP A 222 17.05 -1.84 -13.17
CA ASP A 222 18.37 -1.28 -12.89
C ASP A 222 18.33 -0.35 -11.65
N VAL A 223 19.29 -0.51 -10.74
CA VAL A 223 19.43 0.29 -9.52
C VAL A 223 20.02 1.67 -9.80
N GLU A 224 20.80 1.82 -10.88
CA GLU A 224 21.38 3.10 -11.28
C GLU A 224 20.30 4.03 -11.88
N GLU A 225 19.34 3.44 -12.58
CA GLU A 225 18.20 4.15 -13.15
C GLU A 225 17.08 4.37 -12.11
N LEU A 226 16.81 3.35 -11.29
CA LEU A 226 15.72 3.36 -10.32
C LEU A 226 16.20 2.90 -8.94
N GLN A 227 16.29 3.84 -8.00
CA GLN A 227 16.89 3.60 -6.67
C GLN A 227 15.86 3.20 -5.61
N VAL A 228 14.61 3.65 -5.76
CA VAL A 228 13.55 3.45 -4.75
C VAL A 228 12.26 2.93 -5.37
N VAL A 229 11.64 1.94 -4.73
CA VAL A 229 10.27 1.51 -5.06
C VAL A 229 9.38 1.73 -3.85
N VAL A 230 8.28 2.45 -4.04
CA VAL A 230 7.32 2.73 -2.98
C VAL A 230 6.02 2.00 -3.30
N HIS A 231 5.54 1.17 -2.37
CA HIS A 231 4.25 0.50 -2.48
C HIS A 231 3.33 1.02 -1.38
N CYS A 232 2.29 1.74 -1.78
CA CYS A 232 1.23 2.19 -0.88
C CYS A 232 0.05 1.22 -0.96
N PHE A 233 -0.42 0.74 0.19
CA PHE A 233 -1.63 -0.07 0.29
C PHE A 233 -2.49 0.46 1.44
N GLY A 234 -3.61 1.10 1.10
CA GLY A 234 -4.41 1.84 2.07
C GLY A 234 -3.59 2.93 2.76
N SER A 235 -3.57 2.95 4.09
CA SER A 235 -2.83 3.95 4.87
C SER A 235 -1.37 3.56 5.16
N LYS A 236 -0.87 2.47 4.56
CA LYS A 236 0.48 1.97 4.80
C LYS A 236 1.34 2.16 3.57
N MET A 237 2.55 2.65 3.78
CA MET A 237 3.56 2.83 2.74
C MET A 237 4.78 1.98 3.05
N TYR A 238 5.23 1.22 2.06
CA TYR A 238 6.45 0.42 2.13
C TYR A 238 7.47 1.04 1.18
N VAL A 239 8.58 1.53 1.73
CA VAL A 239 9.68 2.12 0.95
C VAL A 239 10.79 1.08 0.84
N PHE A 240 11.09 0.67 -0.38
CA PHE A 240 12.18 -0.25 -0.70
C PHE A 240 13.34 0.56 -1.29
N GLU A 241 14.41 0.75 -0.51
CA GLU A 241 15.66 1.33 -1.00
C GLU A 241 16.53 0.23 -1.58
N LYS A 242 16.74 0.24 -2.91
CA LYS A 242 17.42 -0.85 -3.63
C LYS A 242 18.93 -0.89 -3.35
N THR A 243 19.56 0.27 -3.18
CA THR A 243 21.01 0.37 -2.90
C THR A 243 21.38 -0.20 -1.53
N THR A 244 20.59 0.11 -0.50
CA THR A 244 20.84 -0.35 0.88
C THR A 244 20.12 -1.65 1.20
N LYS A 245 19.21 -2.08 0.33
CA LYS A 245 18.30 -3.22 0.52
C LYS A 245 17.49 -3.13 1.82
N ILE A 246 17.13 -1.91 2.22
CA ILE A 246 16.31 -1.64 3.41
C ILE A 246 14.86 -1.49 2.97
N VAL A 247 13.95 -2.05 3.77
CA VAL A 247 12.52 -1.77 3.65
C VAL A 247 12.03 -1.11 4.92
N THR A 248 11.39 0.03 4.78
CA THR A 248 10.79 0.77 5.89
C THR A 248 9.29 0.90 5.67
N ARG A 249 8.52 0.51 6.68
CA ARG A 249 7.05 0.62 6.69
C ARG A 249 6.63 1.85 7.48
N TYR A 250 5.85 2.70 6.85
CA TYR A 250 5.17 3.84 7.44
C TYR A 250 3.68 3.54 7.52
N SER A 251 3.02 3.99 8.59
CA SER A 251 1.58 3.73 8.81
C SER A 251 0.80 4.97 9.21
N ASP A 252 1.49 6.10 9.27
CA ASP A 252 0.96 7.43 9.49
C ASP A 252 1.10 8.23 8.19
N GLU A 253 0.05 8.95 7.81
CA GLU A 253 -0.05 9.65 6.53
C GLU A 253 0.96 10.79 6.43
N ASP A 254 1.12 11.58 7.50
CA ASP A 254 2.06 12.70 7.54
C ASP A 254 3.50 12.20 7.44
N MET A 255 3.82 11.07 8.09
CA MET A 255 5.11 10.43 7.90
C MET A 255 5.34 9.92 6.48
N CYS A 256 4.32 9.36 5.84
CA CYS A 256 4.45 8.91 4.45
C CYS A 256 4.78 10.10 3.54
N ILE A 257 4.09 11.22 3.72
CA ILE A 257 4.31 12.46 2.97
C ILE A 257 5.71 13.01 3.24
N SER A 258 6.12 13.07 4.50
CA SER A 258 7.42 13.59 4.89
C SER A 258 8.56 12.76 4.33
N GLU A 259 8.44 11.43 4.33
CA GLU A 259 9.47 10.56 3.79
C GLU A 259 9.56 10.66 2.26
N LEU A 260 8.44 10.66 1.55
CA LEU A 260 8.44 10.88 0.11
C LEU A 260 9.08 12.21 -0.29
N ARG A 261 8.84 13.27 0.51
CA ARG A 261 9.51 14.56 0.32
C ARG A 261 11.02 14.44 0.53
N ASN A 262 11.47 13.79 1.60
CA ASN A 262 12.89 13.59 1.90
C ASN A 262 13.61 12.84 0.76
N LEU A 263 13.03 11.74 0.28
CA LEU A 263 13.60 10.96 -0.84
C LEU A 263 13.75 11.80 -2.11
N ARG A 264 12.78 12.68 -2.38
CA ARG A 264 12.81 13.62 -3.52
C ARG A 264 13.86 14.72 -3.33
N GLU A 265 13.96 15.30 -2.14
CA GLU A 265 14.96 16.33 -1.79
C GLU A 265 16.40 15.79 -1.88
N ARG A 266 16.59 14.50 -1.59
CA ARG A 266 17.84 13.76 -1.82
C ARG A 266 18.14 13.50 -3.31
N GLY A 267 17.23 13.86 -4.22
CA GLY A 267 17.36 13.65 -5.66
C GLY A 267 17.22 12.19 -6.08
N MET A 268 16.64 11.33 -5.24
CA MET A 268 16.50 9.91 -5.57
C MET A 268 15.47 9.70 -6.67
N LYS A 269 15.77 8.76 -7.57
CA LYS A 269 14.84 8.32 -8.61
C LYS A 269 14.02 7.14 -8.10
N GLY A 270 12.71 7.19 -8.28
CA GLY A 270 11.86 6.12 -7.77
C GLY A 270 10.54 5.92 -8.50
N TYR A 271 9.84 4.85 -8.11
CA TYR A 271 8.55 4.48 -8.69
C TYR A 271 7.52 4.19 -7.60
N ILE A 272 6.32 4.74 -7.74
CA ILE A 272 5.23 4.60 -6.77
C ILE A 272 4.15 3.67 -7.33
N ILE A 273 3.88 2.58 -6.63
CA ILE A 273 2.68 1.75 -6.81
C ILE A 273 1.68 2.21 -5.74
N TYR A 274 0.59 2.84 -6.15
CA TYR A 274 -0.44 3.33 -5.25
C TYR A 274 -1.71 2.50 -5.35
N ASP A 275 -1.92 1.62 -4.38
CA ASP A 275 -3.08 0.75 -4.31
C ASP A 275 -4.20 1.35 -3.45
N VAL A 276 -5.29 1.71 -4.12
CA VAL A 276 -6.43 2.41 -3.52
C VAL A 276 -7.29 1.41 -2.74
N ALA A 277 -7.02 1.28 -1.44
CA ALA A 277 -7.75 0.34 -0.57
C ALA A 277 -9.12 0.86 -0.09
N LYS A 278 -9.31 2.19 0.03
CA LYS A 278 -10.60 2.78 0.41
C LYS A 278 -11.35 3.24 -0.84
N LYS A 279 -12.59 2.77 -0.97
CA LYS A 279 -13.49 3.16 -2.06
C LYS A 279 -13.69 4.68 -2.04
N GLY A 280 -13.47 5.36 -3.17
CA GLY A 280 -13.81 6.78 -3.31
C GLY A 280 -12.77 7.79 -2.83
N THR A 281 -11.51 7.40 -2.57
CA THR A 281 -10.48 8.35 -2.13
C THR A 281 -9.33 8.39 -3.15
N PRO A 282 -9.13 9.53 -3.86
CA PRO A 282 -7.99 9.66 -4.77
C PRO A 282 -6.67 9.66 -3.96
N PRO A 283 -5.53 9.32 -4.61
CA PRO A 283 -4.23 9.50 -3.98
C PRO A 283 -4.08 10.96 -3.53
N LEU A 284 -3.57 11.17 -2.32
CA LEU A 284 -3.28 12.53 -1.85
C LEU A 284 -2.34 13.21 -2.82
N ARG A 285 -2.53 14.52 -3.06
CA ARG A 285 -1.71 15.29 -4.02
C ARG A 285 -0.21 15.18 -3.76
N HIS A 286 0.19 14.93 -2.51
CA HIS A 286 1.58 14.74 -2.12
C HIS A 286 2.23 13.47 -2.68
N PHE A 287 1.44 12.47 -3.09
CA PHE A 287 1.92 11.26 -3.77
C PHE A 287 2.04 11.44 -5.28
N ALA A 288 1.54 12.55 -5.84
CA ALA A 288 1.68 12.81 -7.26
C ALA A 288 3.17 12.80 -7.65
N PRO A 289 3.53 12.16 -8.77
CA PRO A 289 4.92 12.07 -9.18
C PRO A 289 5.47 13.48 -9.45
N SER A 290 6.60 13.79 -8.83
CA SER A 290 7.42 14.94 -9.20
C SER A 290 8.37 14.55 -10.35
N THR A 291 9.11 15.50 -10.91
CA THR A 291 10.28 15.19 -11.73
C THR A 291 11.16 14.16 -11.02
N GLY A 292 11.63 13.14 -11.76
CA GLY A 292 12.43 12.06 -11.19
C GLY A 292 11.64 10.84 -10.67
N TRP A 293 10.30 10.83 -10.74
CA TRP A 293 9.48 9.74 -10.19
C TRP A 293 8.40 9.23 -11.14
N GLY A 294 8.27 7.91 -11.27
CA GLY A 294 7.12 7.28 -11.94
C GLY A 294 6.01 6.90 -10.97
N MET A 295 4.78 6.73 -11.48
CA MET A 295 3.65 6.30 -10.67
C MET A 295 2.64 5.47 -11.46
N ILE A 296 2.15 4.41 -10.83
CA ILE A 296 0.93 3.72 -11.23
C ILE A 296 -0.06 3.69 -10.07
N VAL A 297 -1.30 4.08 -10.36
CA VAL A 297 -2.43 3.95 -9.43
C VAL A 297 -3.17 2.67 -9.78
N VAL A 298 -3.32 1.78 -8.81
CA VAL A 298 -4.14 0.57 -8.92
C VAL A 298 -5.48 0.86 -8.26
N SER A 299 -6.54 0.93 -9.06
CA SER A 299 -7.87 1.33 -8.58
C SER A 299 -8.96 0.47 -9.19
N SER A 300 -10.06 0.30 -8.46
CA SER A 300 -11.28 -0.31 -9.01
C SER A 300 -12.14 0.78 -9.67
N PRO A 301 -12.89 0.48 -10.74
CA PRO A 301 -13.76 1.46 -11.38
C PRO A 301 -14.78 1.96 -10.35
N ASN A 302 -14.78 3.27 -10.14
CA ASN A 302 -15.83 3.98 -9.44
C ASN A 302 -16.10 5.29 -10.19
N LEU A 303 -17.35 5.69 -10.32
CA LEU A 303 -17.73 6.94 -10.97
C LEU A 303 -17.21 8.17 -10.20
N ASP A 304 -17.06 8.07 -8.87
CA ASP A 304 -16.63 9.19 -8.01
C ASP A 304 -15.09 9.34 -7.86
N ASN A 305 -14.29 8.52 -8.57
CA ASN A 305 -12.81 8.56 -8.48
C ASN A 305 -12.16 9.49 -9.52
N TYR A 306 -12.95 10.09 -10.41
CA TYR A 306 -12.47 10.81 -11.61
C TYR A 306 -12.85 12.30 -11.63
N ASP A 307 -13.41 12.83 -10.55
CA ASP A 307 -13.75 14.25 -10.39
C ASP A 307 -12.62 15.04 -9.70
#